data_AF-A0A376FCG2-F1
#
_entry.id   AF-A0A376FCG2-F1
#
_cell.length_a   1.000
_cell.length_b   1.000
_cell.length_c   1.000
_cell.angle_alpha   90.00
_cell.angle_beta   90.00
_cell.angle_gamma   90.00
#
_symmetry.space_group_name_H-M   'P 1'
#
loop_
_entity.id
_entity.type
_entity.pdbx_description
1 polymer ?
#
loop_
_entity_poly.entity_id
_entity_poly.type
_entity_poly.pdbx_seq_one_letter_code
_entity_poly.pdbx_strand_id
1 'polypeptide(L)'
;MDKLKENTASPEAADPQKRLNSEEQILASRFDEAAQMLKKAHFSKAGQGAQWTQRFSTQYLYQLPWYVIIGAPGSGKTTALVNSGLQFPLADRFGKTALRGIGGTRNCDWWFTNEAVLLDTAGRYTTQESEQVQDAGEWLEFMGLLRKYRRRQPINGVIITISISDLLTQSAEASRQQAVNLRQRLSELHEQLGIRFPVYVMVTKADLLKGFRAWFADYDKAQRDQIWGFTLPWEQTKHADYDLMGNFQQEFSLLQQRLDAGLPETMLKEHDAKTRAEAYLFPQEFAALRPLLADYLSTVFARSNFETEFSPRGIYFASGTQEGMPFDRVMGELNRALSLPEGGEADNWDSVSKEAPIPGAKGQSFFIKNLLQNVIFQEAGIAGENRWWELRNRAVIWSGYAALLALLAILGGLWLTSYAKKQGLSGRGGCEGAAAGPAEQGVTEPDPA
;
A
#
# COMPACT_ATOMS: atom_id res chain seq x y z
N MET A 1 -5.42 39.22 53.41
CA MET A 1 -4.30 38.27 53.49
C MET A 1 -4.90 36.87 53.58
N ASP A 2 -4.38 35.95 52.77
CA ASP A 2 -4.61 34.50 52.79
C ASP A 2 -5.95 33.94 52.29
N LYS A 3 -6.01 33.64 50.99
CA LYS A 3 -5.83 32.27 50.42
C LYS A 3 -6.49 32.16 49.04
N LEU A 4 -5.75 32.54 48.01
CA LEU A 4 -5.95 32.05 46.63
C LEU A 4 -4.72 31.21 46.29
N LYS A 5 -4.76 29.91 46.60
CA LYS A 5 -3.82 28.94 46.05
C LYS A 5 -4.43 28.42 44.76
N GLU A 6 -4.06 29.07 43.67
CA GLU A 6 -4.39 28.64 42.31
C GLU A 6 -3.60 27.37 42.01
N ASN A 7 -4.32 26.29 41.75
CA ASN A 7 -3.81 24.98 41.41
C ASN A 7 -3.16 25.06 40.02
N THR A 8 -1.86 25.39 39.97
CA THR A 8 -1.07 25.26 38.73
C THR A 8 -0.62 23.81 38.60
N ALA A 9 -1.56 22.93 38.24
CA ALA A 9 -1.21 21.58 37.84
C ALA A 9 -0.53 21.67 36.45
N SER A 10 0.80 21.55 36.45
CA SER A 10 1.54 21.23 35.23
C SER A 10 1.00 19.90 34.66
N PRO A 11 0.82 19.76 33.34
CA PRO A 11 0.40 18.48 32.77
C PRO A 11 1.47 17.44 33.07
N GLU A 12 1.12 16.49 33.91
CA GLU A 12 1.93 15.33 34.30
C GLU A 12 2.39 14.62 33.03
N ALA A 13 3.71 14.56 32.81
CA ALA A 13 4.30 13.85 31.68
C ALA A 13 4.01 12.35 31.85
N ALA A 14 2.90 11.87 31.28
CA ALA A 14 2.56 10.45 31.30
C ALA A 14 3.74 9.60 30.81
N ASP A 15 4.06 8.54 31.57
CA ASP A 15 5.14 7.58 31.36
C ASP A 15 5.26 7.14 29.88
N PRO A 16 6.44 7.29 29.24
CA PRO A 16 6.67 6.90 27.83
C PRO A 16 6.25 5.46 27.50
N GLN A 17 6.46 4.50 28.42
CA GLN A 17 6.07 3.10 28.19
C GLN A 17 4.55 2.91 28.18
N LYS A 18 3.83 3.67 29.00
CA LYS A 18 2.37 3.61 29.05
C LYS A 18 1.74 4.22 27.79
N ARG A 19 2.36 5.27 27.25
CA ARG A 19 1.95 5.88 25.97
C ARG A 19 2.18 4.93 24.80
N LEU A 20 3.36 4.32 24.71
CA LEU A 20 3.70 3.31 23.70
C LEU A 20 2.67 2.17 23.62
N ASN A 21 2.40 1.52 24.76
CA ASN A 21 1.41 0.44 24.84
C ASN A 21 0.01 0.90 24.40
N SER A 22 -0.35 2.16 24.66
CA SER A 22 -1.65 2.69 24.23
C SER A 22 -1.73 2.93 22.71
N GLU A 23 -0.65 3.41 22.10
CA GLU A 23 -0.59 3.64 20.64
C GLU A 23 -0.56 2.32 19.86
N GLU A 24 0.17 1.31 20.36
CA GLU A 24 0.18 -0.05 19.81
C GLU A 24 -1.22 -0.68 19.84
N GLN A 25 -1.96 -0.52 20.95
CA GLN A 25 -3.35 -1.00 21.06
C GLN A 25 -4.29 -0.28 20.09
N ILE A 26 -4.12 1.03 19.92
CA ILE A 26 -4.90 1.81 18.93
C ILE A 26 -4.59 1.28 17.53
N LEU A 27 -3.32 1.05 17.20
CA LEU A 27 -2.92 0.52 15.90
C LEU A 27 -3.52 -0.86 15.64
N ALA A 28 -3.40 -1.79 16.60
CA ALA A 28 -3.98 -3.13 16.49
C ALA A 28 -5.50 -3.09 16.32
N SER A 29 -6.20 -2.23 17.06
CA SER A 29 -7.66 -2.09 16.94
C SER A 29 -8.10 -1.58 15.57
N ARG A 30 -7.35 -0.64 14.97
CA ARG A 30 -7.59 -0.15 13.60
C ARG A 30 -7.38 -1.25 12.56
N PHE A 31 -6.37 -2.10 12.72
CA PHE A 31 -6.14 -3.26 11.85
C PHE A 31 -7.31 -4.26 11.93
N ASP A 32 -7.81 -4.54 13.14
CA ASP A 32 -8.97 -5.41 13.32
C ASP A 32 -10.23 -4.81 12.68
N GLU A 33 -10.49 -3.52 12.87
CA GLU A 33 -11.61 -2.83 12.25
C GLU A 33 -11.53 -2.86 10.72
N ALA A 34 -10.37 -2.53 10.16
CA ALA A 34 -10.07 -2.61 8.74
C ALA A 34 -10.30 -4.02 8.17
N ALA A 35 -9.80 -5.06 8.85
CA ALA A 35 -9.98 -6.44 8.45
C ALA A 35 -11.45 -6.87 8.50
N GLN A 36 -12.22 -6.41 9.50
CA GLN A 36 -13.65 -6.64 9.60
C GLN A 36 -14.44 -5.92 8.50
N MET A 37 -14.05 -4.70 8.11
CA MET A 37 -14.66 -3.98 7.00
C MET A 37 -14.47 -4.73 5.68
N LEU A 38 -13.24 -5.19 5.38
CA LEU A 38 -12.97 -6.01 4.20
C LEU A 38 -13.80 -7.30 4.18
N LYS A 39 -13.89 -7.94 5.35
CA LYS A 39 -14.70 -9.15 5.54
C LYS A 39 -16.18 -8.87 5.22
N LYS A 40 -16.77 -7.83 5.81
CA LYS A 40 -18.19 -7.45 5.62
C LYS A 40 -18.48 -7.02 4.18
N ALA A 41 -17.61 -6.21 3.57
CA ALA A 41 -17.75 -5.75 2.19
C ALA A 41 -17.83 -6.92 1.21
N HIS A 42 -16.97 -7.93 1.39
CA HIS A 42 -16.97 -9.11 0.53
C HIS A 42 -18.20 -10.01 0.75
N PHE A 43 -18.63 -10.23 2.00
CA PHE A 43 -19.80 -11.07 2.28
C PHE A 43 -21.11 -10.51 1.69
N SER A 44 -21.18 -9.20 1.40
CA SER A 44 -22.34 -8.60 0.72
C SER A 44 -22.40 -8.86 -0.80
N LYS A 45 -21.30 -9.28 -1.43
CA LYS A 45 -21.23 -9.59 -2.88
C LYS A 45 -21.36 -11.09 -3.20
N ALA A 46 -21.14 -11.98 -2.24
CA ALA A 46 -21.13 -13.42 -2.46
C ALA A 46 -22.55 -14.02 -2.40
N GLY A 47 -23.04 -14.54 -3.53
CA GLY A 47 -24.31 -15.26 -3.64
C GLY A 47 -24.38 -16.54 -2.78
N GLN A 48 -25.60 -16.98 -2.50
CA GLN A 48 -26.04 -17.96 -1.48
C GLN A 48 -25.43 -19.39 -1.49
N GLY A 49 -24.38 -19.70 -2.27
CA GLY A 49 -23.98 -21.09 -2.57
C GLY A 49 -22.87 -21.74 -1.74
N ALA A 50 -22.01 -20.99 -1.01
CA ALA A 50 -20.79 -21.57 -0.42
C ALA A 50 -20.44 -21.05 1.01
N GLN A 51 -21.43 -21.00 1.90
CA GLN A 51 -21.29 -20.36 3.22
C GLN A 51 -20.37 -21.07 4.24
N TRP A 52 -20.11 -22.37 4.13
CA TRP A 52 -19.41 -23.11 5.19
C TRP A 52 -17.88 -23.12 5.03
N THR A 53 -17.36 -23.14 3.80
CA THR A 53 -15.90 -23.09 3.52
C THR A 53 -15.35 -21.66 3.55
N GLN A 54 -16.16 -20.66 3.20
CA GLN A 54 -15.72 -19.25 3.19
C GLN A 54 -15.59 -18.61 4.58
N ARG A 55 -16.28 -19.15 5.61
CA ARG A 55 -16.13 -18.66 7.00
C ARG A 55 -14.72 -18.84 7.56
N PHE A 56 -13.96 -19.80 7.03
CA PHE A 56 -12.59 -20.10 7.42
C PHE A 56 -11.54 -19.57 6.44
N SER A 57 -11.95 -19.04 5.27
CA SER A 57 -10.99 -18.54 4.28
C SER A 57 -10.61 -17.09 4.57
N THR A 58 -9.32 -16.85 4.85
CA THR A 58 -8.71 -15.50 4.90
C THR A 58 -8.47 -14.92 3.50
N GLN A 59 -9.01 -15.55 2.45
CA GLN A 59 -8.81 -15.17 1.06
C GLN A 59 -9.31 -13.77 0.74
N TYR A 60 -10.33 -13.27 1.47
CA TYR A 60 -10.83 -11.90 1.33
C TYR A 60 -9.74 -10.84 1.57
N LEU A 61 -8.72 -11.15 2.39
CA LEU A 61 -7.61 -10.23 2.63
C LEU A 61 -6.70 -10.07 1.42
N TYR A 62 -6.69 -11.03 0.48
CA TYR A 62 -5.79 -11.06 -0.69
C TYR A 62 -6.48 -10.68 -2.00
N GLN A 63 -7.78 -10.34 -1.97
CA GLN A 63 -8.53 -9.95 -3.17
C GLN A 63 -8.21 -8.54 -3.65
N LEU A 64 -7.86 -7.66 -2.71
CA LEU A 64 -7.36 -6.33 -3.02
C LEU A 64 -5.86 -6.26 -2.67
N PRO A 65 -5.00 -5.75 -3.57
CA PRO A 65 -3.62 -5.49 -3.26
C PRO A 65 -3.47 -4.39 -2.20
N TRP A 66 -2.46 -4.51 -1.35
CA TRP A 66 -2.16 -3.53 -0.29
C TRP A 66 -0.89 -2.76 -0.62
N TYR A 67 -0.96 -1.44 -0.60
CA TYR A 67 0.19 -0.57 -0.83
C TYR A 67 0.45 0.30 0.39
N VAL A 68 1.73 0.45 0.73
CA VAL A 68 2.17 1.36 1.81
C VAL A 68 2.69 2.64 1.17
N ILE A 69 2.25 3.79 1.68
CA ILE A 69 2.73 5.10 1.22
C ILE A 69 3.65 5.70 2.28
N ILE A 70 4.88 5.98 1.90
CA ILE A 70 5.92 6.56 2.77
C ILE A 70 6.47 7.87 2.19
N GLY A 71 7.01 8.73 3.04
CA GLY A 71 7.49 10.06 2.64
C GLY A 71 7.51 11.02 3.81
N ALA A 72 8.29 12.09 3.67
CA ALA A 72 8.43 13.11 4.71
C ALA A 72 7.08 13.72 5.15
N PRO A 73 6.97 14.26 6.37
CA PRO A 73 5.84 15.09 6.78
C PRO A 73 5.57 16.19 5.75
N GLY A 74 4.31 16.40 5.39
CA GLY A 74 3.95 17.41 4.41
C GLY A 74 4.34 17.09 2.95
N SER A 75 4.86 15.90 2.64
CA SER A 75 5.17 15.48 1.26
C SER A 75 3.93 15.31 0.36
N GLY A 76 2.71 15.51 0.88
CA GLY A 76 1.48 15.44 0.10
C GLY A 76 0.86 14.05 -0.05
N LYS A 77 1.26 13.05 0.74
CA LYS A 77 0.69 11.68 0.74
C LYS A 77 -0.85 11.68 0.84
N THR A 78 -1.36 12.17 1.96
CA THR A 78 -2.79 12.22 2.25
C THR A 78 -3.53 13.08 1.24
N THR A 79 -2.97 14.25 0.88
CA THR A 79 -3.55 15.15 -0.11
C THR A 79 -3.67 14.50 -1.49
N ALA A 80 -2.65 13.77 -1.94
CA ALA A 80 -2.68 13.02 -3.19
C ALA A 80 -3.76 11.93 -3.17
N LEU A 81 -3.95 11.25 -2.03
CA LEU A 81 -5.01 10.24 -1.87
C LEU A 81 -6.41 10.84 -1.87
N VAL A 82 -6.62 11.91 -1.10
CA VAL A 82 -7.92 12.61 -1.00
C VAL A 82 -8.38 13.07 -2.38
N ASN A 83 -7.46 13.62 -3.17
CA ASN A 83 -7.76 14.20 -4.47
C ASN A 83 -7.44 13.26 -5.65
N SER A 84 -7.14 11.99 -5.38
CA SER A 84 -6.78 11.00 -6.40
C SER A 84 -7.88 10.72 -7.44
N GLY A 85 -9.13 11.11 -7.16
CA GLY A 85 -10.28 10.76 -8.01
C GLY A 85 -10.66 9.26 -7.95
N LEU A 86 -10.06 8.50 -7.04
CA LEU A 86 -10.43 7.12 -6.75
C LEU A 86 -11.80 7.06 -6.06
N GLN A 87 -12.49 5.95 -6.25
CA GLN A 87 -13.76 5.68 -5.59
C GLN A 87 -13.50 4.97 -4.24
N PHE A 88 -14.04 5.53 -3.16
CA PHE A 88 -13.87 5.04 -1.79
C PHE A 88 -15.22 4.55 -1.23
N PRO A 89 -15.75 3.41 -1.73
CA PRO A 89 -17.12 2.96 -1.45
C PRO A 89 -17.39 2.71 0.04
N LEU A 90 -16.35 2.41 0.83
CA LEU A 90 -16.46 2.17 2.26
C LEU A 90 -16.52 3.47 3.07
N ALA A 91 -15.85 4.54 2.62
CA ALA A 91 -15.97 5.86 3.23
C ALA A 91 -17.40 6.43 3.08
N ASP A 92 -18.07 6.11 1.98
CA ASP A 92 -19.45 6.55 1.70
C ASP A 92 -20.49 5.78 2.53
N ARG A 93 -20.20 4.51 2.89
CA ARG A 93 -21.13 3.64 3.66
C ARG A 93 -20.92 3.68 5.17
N PHE A 94 -19.68 3.85 5.62
CA PHE A 94 -19.32 3.83 7.05
C PHE A 94 -18.97 5.22 7.61
N GLY A 95 -19.04 6.27 6.78
CA GLY A 95 -18.73 7.64 7.13
C GLY A 95 -17.26 7.98 6.93
N LYS A 96 -16.99 9.21 6.44
CA LYS A 96 -15.63 9.75 6.17
C LYS A 96 -14.71 9.74 7.40
N THR A 97 -15.26 9.53 8.60
CA THR A 97 -14.58 9.57 9.89
C THR A 97 -14.14 8.19 10.40
N ALA A 98 -14.65 7.09 9.82
CA ALA A 98 -14.50 5.78 10.47
C ALA A 98 -13.04 5.27 10.57
N LEU A 99 -12.14 5.70 9.67
CA LEU A 99 -10.72 5.30 9.70
C LEU A 99 -9.74 6.43 9.33
N ARG A 100 -10.23 7.68 9.28
CA ARG A 100 -9.40 8.89 9.08
C ARG A 100 -9.15 9.54 10.43
N GLY A 101 -7.89 9.72 10.80
CA GLY A 101 -7.54 10.65 11.88
C GLY A 101 -8.00 12.07 11.54
N ILE A 102 -9.00 12.60 12.26
CA ILE A 102 -9.31 14.03 12.23
C ILE A 102 -8.17 14.72 12.97
N GLY A 103 -7.32 15.47 12.25
CA GLY A 103 -6.17 16.19 12.84
C GLY A 103 -4.78 15.67 12.42
N GLY A 104 -4.60 15.36 11.13
CA GLY A 104 -3.35 14.82 10.58
C GLY A 104 -3.22 13.31 10.80
N THR A 105 -2.50 12.63 9.91
CA THR A 105 -2.22 11.20 10.01
C THR A 105 -1.21 10.99 11.14
N ARG A 106 -1.71 10.72 12.35
CA ARG A 106 -0.87 10.45 13.51
C ARG A 106 -0.27 9.04 13.43
N ASN A 107 -1.02 7.98 13.19
CA ASN A 107 -0.45 6.63 13.20
C ASN A 107 -0.40 6.06 11.78
N CYS A 108 -1.52 5.51 11.32
CA CYS A 108 -1.72 5.08 9.95
C CYS A 108 -3.19 5.23 9.61
N ASP A 109 -3.49 5.76 8.42
CA ASP A 109 -4.86 5.85 7.90
C ASP A 109 -5.07 4.79 6.81
N TRP A 110 -6.25 4.20 6.80
CA TRP A 110 -6.63 3.13 5.88
C TRP A 110 -7.57 3.65 4.80
N TRP A 111 -7.17 3.44 3.56
CA TRP A 111 -7.89 3.93 2.40
C TRP A 111 -8.33 2.76 1.54
N PHE A 112 -9.63 2.46 1.58
CA PHE A 112 -10.21 1.38 0.80
C PHE A 112 -10.81 1.89 -0.48
N THR A 113 -10.28 1.40 -1.60
CA THR A 113 -10.78 1.69 -2.94
C THR A 113 -11.44 0.45 -3.53
N ASN A 114 -12.01 0.58 -4.73
CA ASN A 114 -12.51 -0.59 -5.46
C ASN A 114 -11.40 -1.57 -5.89
N GLU A 115 -10.16 -1.10 -6.01
CA GLU A 115 -9.06 -1.83 -6.68
C GLU A 115 -7.88 -2.13 -5.77
N ALA A 116 -7.73 -1.41 -4.66
CA ALA A 116 -6.61 -1.57 -3.72
C ALA A 116 -6.93 -1.03 -2.32
N VAL A 117 -6.15 -1.45 -1.34
CA VAL A 117 -6.06 -0.85 -0.01
C VAL A 117 -4.77 -0.05 0.09
N LEU A 118 -4.86 1.22 0.47
CA LEU A 118 -3.70 2.10 0.64
C LEU A 118 -3.54 2.40 2.13
N LEU A 119 -2.31 2.21 2.61
CA LEU A 119 -1.89 2.46 3.97
C LEU A 119 -1.08 3.75 3.97
N ASP A 120 -1.73 4.85 4.35
CA ASP A 120 -1.10 6.16 4.46
C ASP A 120 -0.39 6.25 5.81
N THR A 121 0.94 6.24 5.79
CA THR A 121 1.76 6.27 7.00
C THR A 121 1.98 7.71 7.46
N ALA A 122 2.03 7.92 8.77
CA ALA A 122 2.39 9.21 9.32
C ALA A 122 3.78 9.63 8.83
N GLY A 123 3.92 10.91 8.45
CA GLY A 123 5.21 11.43 7.98
C GLY A 123 6.33 11.29 9.00
N ARG A 124 6.01 11.31 10.30
CA ARG A 124 6.98 11.15 11.39
C ARG A 124 7.69 9.79 11.36
N TYR A 125 7.02 8.75 10.87
CA TYR A 125 7.69 7.46 10.67
C TYR A 125 8.81 7.57 9.63
N THR A 126 8.83 8.60 8.78
CA THR A 126 9.91 8.84 7.80
C THR A 126 10.99 9.80 8.28
N THR A 127 10.72 10.71 9.23
CA THR A 127 11.69 11.73 9.69
C THR A 127 12.14 11.49 11.14
N GLN A 128 13.46 11.42 11.35
CA GLN A 128 14.08 11.15 12.66
C GLN A 128 14.12 12.38 13.58
N GLU A 129 12.98 13.02 13.89
CA GLU A 129 12.96 14.12 14.86
C GLU A 129 12.33 13.72 16.21
N SER A 130 13.12 13.92 17.27
CA SER A 130 12.77 13.94 18.71
C SER A 130 12.29 12.65 19.41
N GLU A 131 11.54 11.74 18.79
CA GLU A 131 10.94 10.56 19.47
C GLU A 131 11.39 9.20 18.89
N GLN A 132 12.69 9.07 18.60
CA GLN A 132 13.30 7.96 17.84
C GLN A 132 12.95 6.54 18.32
N VAL A 133 12.94 6.29 19.63
CA VAL A 133 12.68 4.95 20.18
C VAL A 133 11.22 4.57 20.03
N GLN A 134 10.32 5.55 20.21
CA GLN A 134 8.89 5.30 20.22
C GLN A 134 8.35 5.09 18.81
N ASP A 135 8.72 5.97 17.87
CA ASP A 135 8.32 5.83 16.47
C ASP A 135 8.87 4.54 15.83
N ALA A 136 10.05 4.08 16.26
CA ALA A 136 10.61 2.80 15.81
C ALA A 136 9.79 1.59 16.31
N GLY A 137 9.32 1.63 17.55
CA GLY A 137 8.44 0.58 18.12
C GLY A 137 7.10 0.49 17.40
N GLU A 138 6.42 1.64 17.22
CA GLU A 138 5.15 1.72 16.49
C GLU A 138 5.28 1.23 15.03
N TRP A 139 6.38 1.59 14.37
CA TRP A 139 6.68 1.14 13.01
C TRP A 139 6.92 -0.38 12.93
N LEU A 140 7.64 -0.95 13.91
CA LEU A 140 7.87 -2.38 13.97
C LEU A 140 6.56 -3.15 14.20
N GLU A 141 5.71 -2.68 15.11
CA GLU A 141 4.40 -3.28 15.38
C GLU A 141 3.48 -3.18 14.15
N PHE A 142 3.48 -2.05 13.44
CA PHE A 142 2.78 -1.90 12.16
C PHE A 142 3.15 -3.01 11.16
N MET A 143 4.45 -3.26 10.98
CA MET A 143 4.93 -4.34 10.11
C MET A 143 4.58 -5.73 10.65
N GLY A 144 4.62 -5.91 11.97
CA GLY A 144 4.16 -7.12 12.67
C GLY A 144 2.70 -7.43 12.38
N LEU A 145 1.83 -6.42 12.44
CA LEU A 145 0.41 -6.53 12.12
C LEU A 145 0.20 -6.86 10.64
N LEU A 146 0.92 -6.23 9.71
CA LEU A 146 0.88 -6.61 8.29
C LEU A 146 1.20 -8.09 8.08
N ARG A 147 2.26 -8.58 8.72
CA ARG A 147 2.66 -9.99 8.67
C ARG A 147 1.62 -10.90 9.32
N LYS A 148 0.97 -10.47 10.40
CA LYS A 148 -0.08 -11.23 11.12
C LYS A 148 -1.33 -11.44 10.27
N TYR A 149 -1.88 -10.37 9.67
CA TYR A 149 -3.11 -10.46 8.86
C TYR A 149 -2.85 -11.01 7.46
N ARG A 150 -1.74 -10.62 6.81
CA ARG A 150 -1.41 -11.00 5.42
C ARG A 150 -0.11 -11.81 5.30
N ARG A 151 -0.04 -12.93 6.01
CA ARG A 151 1.13 -13.82 6.12
C ARG A 151 1.83 -14.21 4.80
N ARG A 152 1.08 -14.40 3.71
CA ARG A 152 1.62 -14.84 2.41
C ARG A 152 2.23 -13.68 1.62
N GLN A 153 1.56 -12.53 1.61
CA GLN A 153 1.95 -11.37 0.83
C GLN A 153 1.49 -10.11 1.59
N PRO A 154 2.30 -9.64 2.57
CA PRO A 154 1.91 -8.56 3.46
C PRO A 154 1.56 -7.27 2.73
N ILE A 155 2.30 -6.96 1.67
CA ILE A 155 2.10 -5.81 0.78
C ILE A 155 2.37 -6.20 -0.68
N ASN A 156 1.84 -5.41 -1.60
CA ASN A 156 1.99 -5.55 -3.05
C ASN A 156 2.92 -4.48 -3.66
N GLY A 157 3.30 -3.47 -2.89
CA GLY A 157 4.24 -2.43 -3.33
C GLY A 157 4.34 -1.30 -2.31
N VAL A 158 5.34 -0.45 -2.50
CA VAL A 158 5.53 0.77 -1.71
C VAL A 158 5.49 1.97 -2.64
N ILE A 159 4.74 3.01 -2.26
CA ILE A 159 4.71 4.30 -2.94
C ILE A 159 5.52 5.29 -2.11
N ILE A 160 6.64 5.76 -2.63
CA ILE A 160 7.44 6.82 -2.02
C ILE A 160 6.94 8.15 -2.55
N THR A 161 6.69 9.09 -1.66
CA THR A 161 6.36 10.48 -2.03
C THR A 161 7.54 11.39 -1.79
N ILE A 162 7.90 12.17 -2.81
CA ILE A 162 8.96 13.18 -2.75
C ILE A 162 8.36 14.52 -3.17
N SER A 163 8.40 15.53 -2.30
CA SER A 163 7.81 16.84 -2.58
C SER A 163 8.78 17.71 -3.37
N ILE A 164 8.32 18.28 -4.49
CA ILE A 164 9.11 19.25 -5.27
C ILE A 164 9.48 20.46 -4.43
N SER A 165 8.57 20.91 -3.56
CA SER A 165 8.87 22.00 -2.62
C SER A 165 10.10 21.67 -1.79
N ASP A 166 10.20 20.44 -1.29
CA ASP A 166 11.27 20.04 -0.37
C ASP A 166 12.60 19.97 -1.12
N LEU A 167 12.58 19.44 -2.36
CA LEU A 167 13.75 19.41 -3.25
C LEU A 167 14.28 20.81 -3.56
N LEU A 168 13.40 21.82 -3.67
CA LEU A 168 13.77 23.19 -4.03
C LEU A 168 14.14 24.07 -2.83
N THR A 169 13.56 23.84 -1.65
CA THR A 169 13.72 24.75 -0.49
C THR A 169 14.63 24.22 0.61
N GLN A 170 14.79 22.89 0.73
CA GLN A 170 15.67 22.32 1.75
C GLN A 170 17.14 22.47 1.36
N SER A 171 18.02 22.47 2.37
CA SER A 171 19.45 22.37 2.13
C SER A 171 19.81 21.00 1.55
N ALA A 172 20.91 20.92 0.80
CA ALA A 172 21.40 19.66 0.24
C ALA A 172 21.60 18.59 1.33
N GLU A 173 22.08 18.98 2.51
CA GLU A 173 22.28 18.07 3.64
C GLU A 173 20.95 17.53 4.19
N ALA A 174 19.96 18.41 4.39
CA ALA A 174 18.63 17.99 4.87
C ALA A 174 17.95 17.06 3.85
N SER A 175 18.05 17.38 2.56
CA SER A 175 17.53 16.55 1.48
C SER A 175 18.18 15.16 1.44
N ARG A 176 19.52 15.11 1.58
CA ARG A 176 20.29 13.86 1.65
C ARG A 176 19.92 13.03 2.87
N GLN A 177 19.79 13.65 4.05
CA GLN A 177 19.36 12.97 5.27
C GLN A 177 17.94 12.40 5.12
N GLN A 178 17.03 13.13 4.48
CA GLN A 178 15.68 12.65 4.18
C GLN A 178 15.71 11.42 3.26
N ALA A 179 16.57 11.42 2.23
CA ALA A 179 16.78 10.29 1.35
C ALA A 179 17.36 9.06 2.08
N VAL A 180 18.33 9.26 2.97
CA VAL A 180 18.90 8.19 3.82
C VAL A 180 17.82 7.58 4.72
N ASN A 181 16.99 8.40 5.37
CA ASN A 181 15.92 7.92 6.23
C ASN A 181 14.90 7.08 5.44
N LEU A 182 14.52 7.51 4.23
CA LEU A 182 13.65 6.74 3.35
C LEU A 182 14.24 5.38 2.98
N ARG A 183 15.54 5.34 2.62
CA ARG A 183 16.25 4.09 2.32
C ARG A 183 16.24 3.14 3.52
N GLN A 184 16.46 3.67 4.73
CA GLN A 184 16.38 2.89 5.95
C GLN A 184 14.97 2.28 6.12
N ARG A 185 13.90 3.06 5.92
CA ARG A 185 12.53 2.54 6.03
C ARG A 185 12.19 1.47 5.00
N LEU A 186 12.68 1.60 3.76
CA LEU A 186 12.54 0.54 2.76
C LEU A 186 13.25 -0.75 3.21
N SER A 187 14.45 -0.61 3.76
CA SER A 187 15.25 -1.73 4.24
C SER A 187 14.57 -2.45 5.40
N GLU A 188 14.04 -1.69 6.37
CA GLU A 188 13.25 -2.21 7.48
C GLU A 188 11.98 -2.94 7.00
N LEU A 189 11.25 -2.37 6.03
CA LEU A 189 10.09 -3.02 5.41
C LEU A 189 10.47 -4.35 4.74
N HIS A 190 11.59 -4.39 4.02
CA HIS A 190 12.04 -5.61 3.39
C HIS A 190 12.43 -6.69 4.40
N GLU A 191 13.26 -6.33 5.38
CA GLU A 191 13.75 -7.24 6.41
C GLU A 191 12.58 -7.82 7.23
N GLN A 192 11.66 -6.96 7.65
CA GLN A 192 10.51 -7.39 8.46
C GLN A 192 9.47 -8.13 7.62
N LEU A 193 9.12 -7.69 6.41
CA LEU A 193 8.07 -8.39 5.65
C LEU A 193 8.59 -9.68 4.99
N GLY A 194 9.91 -9.78 4.79
CA GLY A 194 10.57 -10.96 4.22
C GLY A 194 10.21 -11.20 2.74
N ILE A 195 9.79 -10.15 2.04
CA ILE A 195 9.38 -10.19 0.63
C ILE A 195 10.05 -9.07 -0.17
N ARG A 196 10.30 -9.32 -1.46
CA ARG A 196 10.66 -8.26 -2.42
C ARG A 196 9.39 -7.63 -2.97
N PHE A 197 9.37 -6.31 -3.07
CA PHE A 197 8.22 -5.54 -3.57
C PHE A 197 8.68 -4.43 -4.51
N PRO A 198 7.84 -4.04 -5.50
CA PRO A 198 8.13 -2.89 -6.34
C PRO A 198 7.99 -1.58 -5.54
N VAL A 199 8.86 -0.63 -5.85
CA VAL A 199 8.87 0.72 -5.25
C VAL A 199 8.51 1.74 -6.31
N TYR A 200 7.40 2.46 -6.14
CA TYR A 200 6.95 3.51 -7.06
C TYR A 200 7.29 4.87 -6.47
N VAL A 201 7.97 5.72 -7.24
CA VAL A 201 8.29 7.08 -6.81
C VAL A 201 7.25 8.04 -7.37
N MET A 202 6.55 8.73 -6.49
CA MET A 202 5.60 9.79 -6.82
C MET A 202 6.18 11.13 -6.36
N VAL A 203 6.62 11.91 -7.33
CA VAL A 203 7.08 13.29 -7.13
C VAL A 203 5.86 14.20 -7.07
N THR A 204 5.53 14.67 -5.87
CA THR A 204 4.31 15.41 -5.57
C THR A 204 4.53 16.92 -5.64
N LYS A 205 3.42 17.67 -5.64
CA LYS A 205 3.39 19.14 -5.68
C LYS A 205 4.06 19.72 -6.92
N ALA A 206 3.90 19.04 -8.07
CA ALA A 206 4.41 19.51 -9.34
C ALA A 206 3.85 20.87 -9.76
N ASP A 207 2.68 21.25 -9.24
CA ASP A 207 2.07 22.56 -9.44
C ASP A 207 2.83 23.73 -8.82
N LEU A 208 3.81 23.46 -7.94
CA LEU A 208 4.68 24.49 -7.38
C LEU A 208 5.82 24.92 -8.33
N LEU A 209 6.06 24.15 -9.40
CA LEU A 209 6.95 24.61 -10.47
C LEU A 209 6.31 25.80 -11.18
N LYS A 210 7.08 26.88 -11.35
CA LYS A 210 6.59 28.06 -12.05
C LYS A 210 6.17 27.67 -13.47
N GLY A 211 5.01 28.16 -13.90
CA GLY A 211 4.45 27.85 -15.20
C GLY A 211 3.72 26.51 -15.31
N PHE A 212 3.73 25.64 -14.30
CA PHE A 212 2.98 24.37 -14.37
C PHE A 212 1.49 24.61 -14.63
N ARG A 213 0.87 25.53 -13.90
CA ARG A 213 -0.56 25.83 -14.04
C ARG A 213 -0.88 26.45 -15.39
N ALA A 214 -0.04 27.37 -15.87
CA ALA A 214 -0.16 27.95 -17.20
C ALA A 214 -0.07 26.86 -18.29
N TRP A 215 0.89 25.95 -18.17
CA TRP A 215 1.11 24.88 -19.13
C TRP A 215 -0.06 23.88 -19.21
N PHE A 216 -0.65 23.54 -18.07
CA PHE A 216 -1.70 22.53 -17.97
C PHE A 216 -3.12 23.13 -17.80
N ALA A 217 -3.29 24.44 -18.01
CA ALA A 217 -4.56 25.14 -17.78
C ALA A 217 -5.70 24.56 -18.66
N ASP A 218 -5.40 24.31 -19.93
CA ASP A 218 -6.34 23.82 -20.93
C ASP A 218 -6.65 22.32 -20.84
N TYR A 219 -6.02 21.60 -19.89
CA TYR A 219 -6.24 20.16 -19.79
C TYR A 219 -7.66 19.86 -19.32
N ASP A 220 -8.35 19.03 -20.09
CA ASP A 220 -9.61 18.45 -19.66
C ASP A 220 -9.40 17.41 -18.54
N LYS A 221 -10.49 16.84 -18.05
CA LYS A 221 -10.40 15.84 -16.98
C LYS A 221 -9.62 14.58 -17.39
N ALA A 222 -9.77 14.12 -18.63
CA ALA A 222 -9.09 12.91 -19.09
C ALA A 222 -7.57 13.14 -19.23
N GLN A 223 -7.19 14.31 -19.74
CA GLN A 223 -5.80 14.75 -19.83
C GLN A 223 -5.19 14.96 -18.44
N ARG A 224 -5.92 15.53 -17.48
CA ARG A 224 -5.46 15.62 -16.08
C ARG A 224 -5.33 14.27 -15.41
N ASP A 225 -6.19 13.30 -15.76
CA ASP A 225 -6.13 11.94 -15.20
C ASP A 225 -4.94 11.13 -15.75
N GLN A 226 -4.30 11.55 -16.85
CA GLN A 226 -3.22 10.82 -17.55
C GLN A 226 -1.98 10.58 -16.66
N ILE A 227 -1.04 9.76 -17.14
CA ILE A 227 0.20 9.49 -16.42
C ILE A 227 1.29 10.44 -16.93
N TRP A 228 1.95 11.15 -16.02
CA TRP A 228 3.14 11.94 -16.35
C TRP A 228 4.35 11.41 -15.59
N GLY A 229 5.31 10.85 -16.31
CA GLY A 229 6.42 10.09 -15.73
C GLY A 229 6.89 8.97 -16.65
N PHE A 230 7.69 8.06 -16.09
CA PHE A 230 8.21 6.90 -16.80
C PHE A 230 8.35 5.69 -15.87
N THR A 231 8.45 4.53 -16.51
CA THR A 231 8.36 3.22 -15.86
C THR A 231 9.59 2.41 -16.27
N LEU A 232 10.38 1.94 -15.30
CA LEU A 232 11.68 1.31 -15.54
C LEU A 232 11.54 -0.22 -15.63
N PRO A 233 12.21 -0.89 -16.57
CA PRO A 233 12.02 -2.31 -16.85
C PRO A 233 12.37 -3.22 -15.65
N TRP A 234 11.37 -3.83 -15.03
CA TRP A 234 11.50 -4.56 -13.76
C TRP A 234 12.42 -5.79 -13.78
N GLU A 235 12.48 -6.53 -14.89
CA GLU A 235 13.38 -7.69 -14.97
C GLU A 235 14.84 -7.25 -15.12
N GLN A 236 15.08 -6.13 -15.81
CA GLN A 236 16.43 -5.62 -16.06
C GLN A 236 17.04 -5.00 -14.81
N THR A 237 16.22 -4.38 -13.95
CA THR A 237 16.68 -3.78 -12.68
C THR A 237 17.29 -4.79 -11.71
N LYS A 238 17.01 -6.09 -11.89
CA LYS A 238 17.58 -7.19 -11.08
C LYS A 238 19.03 -7.49 -11.41
N HIS A 239 19.58 -6.99 -12.52
CA HIS A 239 20.97 -7.22 -12.88
C HIS A 239 21.91 -6.29 -12.09
N ALA A 240 23.05 -6.83 -11.66
CA ALA A 240 24.06 -6.11 -10.89
C ALA A 240 24.66 -4.92 -11.67
N ASP A 241 24.70 -5.01 -12.99
CA ASP A 241 25.23 -3.97 -13.88
C ASP A 241 24.17 -2.95 -14.34
N TYR A 242 22.95 -3.01 -13.80
CA TYR A 242 21.88 -2.10 -14.21
C TYR A 242 22.19 -0.65 -13.80
N ASP A 243 22.42 0.19 -14.79
CA ASP A 243 22.63 1.63 -14.62
C ASP A 243 21.31 2.37 -14.39
N LEU A 244 20.87 2.42 -13.14
CA LEU A 244 19.65 3.14 -12.76
C LEU A 244 19.74 4.64 -13.07
N MET A 245 20.89 5.25 -12.81
CA MET A 245 21.05 6.69 -12.97
C MET A 245 21.09 7.06 -14.46
N GLY A 246 21.80 6.32 -15.31
CA GLY A 246 21.79 6.53 -16.76
C GLY A 246 20.39 6.42 -17.37
N ASN A 247 19.63 5.39 -16.99
CA ASN A 247 18.24 5.23 -17.43
C ASN A 247 17.35 6.39 -16.95
N PHE A 248 17.49 6.82 -15.69
CA PHE A 248 16.79 8.00 -15.16
C PHE A 248 17.09 9.25 -16.00
N GLN A 249 18.37 9.51 -16.28
CA GLN A 249 18.81 10.68 -17.05
C GLN A 249 18.25 10.66 -18.48
N GLN A 250 18.21 9.49 -19.11
CA GLN A 250 17.62 9.30 -20.44
C GLN A 250 16.11 9.56 -20.43
N GLU A 251 15.36 8.89 -19.57
CA GLU A 251 13.89 9.00 -19.51
C GLU A 251 13.45 10.42 -19.10
N PHE A 252 14.15 11.05 -18.17
CA PHE A 252 13.89 12.45 -17.82
C PHE A 252 14.13 13.38 -19.02
N SER A 253 15.19 13.14 -19.80
CA SER A 253 15.46 13.93 -21.02
C SER A 253 14.35 13.79 -22.04
N LEU A 254 13.75 12.61 -22.20
CA LEU A 254 12.62 12.39 -23.09
C LEU A 254 11.36 13.17 -22.63
N LEU A 255 11.10 13.23 -21.33
CA LEU A 255 10.02 14.06 -20.79
C LEU A 255 10.26 15.54 -21.06
N GLN A 256 11.49 16.02 -20.83
CA GLN A 256 11.88 17.39 -21.10
C GLN A 256 11.73 17.72 -22.60
N GLN A 257 12.22 16.86 -23.50
CA GLN A 257 12.08 17.04 -24.94
C GLN A 257 10.63 17.13 -25.39
N ARG A 258 9.70 16.39 -24.75
CA ARG A 258 8.27 16.50 -25.03
C ARG A 258 7.69 17.85 -24.60
N LEU A 259 8.15 18.40 -23.48
CA LEU A 259 7.78 19.77 -23.07
C LEU A 259 8.34 20.79 -24.06
N ASP A 260 9.62 20.70 -24.41
CA ASP A 260 10.26 21.62 -25.36
C ASP A 260 9.58 21.58 -26.74
N ALA A 261 9.20 20.38 -27.22
CA ALA A 261 8.48 20.21 -28.48
C ALA A 261 7.04 20.77 -28.46
N GLY A 262 6.36 20.71 -27.30
CA GLY A 262 5.02 21.26 -27.13
C GLY A 262 4.98 22.77 -26.95
N LEU A 263 6.11 23.39 -26.61
CA LEU A 263 6.18 24.80 -26.22
C LEU A 263 5.66 25.75 -27.32
N PRO A 264 6.03 25.60 -28.62
CA PRO A 264 5.51 26.48 -29.66
C PRO A 264 3.99 26.48 -29.75
N GLU A 265 3.35 25.31 -29.64
CA GLU A 265 1.89 25.20 -29.71
C GLU A 265 1.21 25.83 -28.48
N THR A 266 1.74 25.58 -27.28
CA THR A 266 1.25 26.21 -26.05
C THR A 266 1.35 27.73 -26.14
N MET A 267 2.48 28.27 -26.60
CA MET A 267 2.71 29.71 -26.74
C MET A 267 1.78 30.38 -27.77
N LEU A 268 1.39 29.67 -28.84
CA LEU A 268 0.49 30.19 -29.86
C LEU A 268 -0.97 30.22 -29.40
N LYS A 269 -1.37 29.31 -28.51
CA LYS A 269 -2.72 29.26 -27.93
C LYS A 269 -2.92 30.32 -26.83
N GLU A 270 -1.86 30.63 -26.08
CA GLU A 270 -1.93 31.58 -24.97
C GLU A 270 -1.95 33.05 -25.43
N HIS A 271 -3.12 33.68 -25.26
CA HIS A 271 -3.33 35.09 -25.61
C HIS A 271 -2.80 36.05 -24.55
N ASP A 272 -2.87 35.66 -23.27
CA ASP A 272 -2.36 36.49 -22.17
C ASP A 272 -0.83 36.49 -22.14
N ALA A 273 -0.24 37.68 -22.10
CA ALA A 273 1.22 37.83 -22.17
C ALA A 273 1.91 37.26 -20.92
N LYS A 274 1.27 37.33 -19.76
CA LYS A 274 1.83 36.84 -18.49
C LYS A 274 1.76 35.31 -18.43
N THR A 275 0.61 34.71 -18.68
CA THR A 275 0.46 33.24 -18.75
C THR A 275 1.38 32.65 -19.81
N ARG A 276 1.51 33.30 -20.96
CA ARG A 276 2.45 32.89 -22.01
C ARG A 276 3.91 32.92 -21.53
N ALA A 277 4.33 33.95 -20.80
CA ALA A 277 5.67 34.01 -20.21
C ALA A 277 5.88 32.91 -19.16
N GLU A 278 4.86 32.61 -18.35
CA GLU A 278 4.90 31.51 -17.37
C GLU A 278 5.01 30.14 -18.06
N ALA A 279 4.23 29.89 -19.11
CA ALA A 279 4.30 28.66 -19.90
C ALA A 279 5.69 28.44 -20.53
N TYR A 280 6.35 29.53 -20.96
CA TYR A 280 7.73 29.50 -21.46
C TYR A 280 8.76 29.08 -20.40
N LEU A 281 8.54 29.44 -19.13
CA LEU A 281 9.45 29.12 -18.04
C LEU A 281 9.33 27.65 -17.60
N PHE A 282 8.18 27.02 -17.77
CA PHE A 282 7.91 25.70 -17.23
C PHE A 282 8.90 24.61 -17.66
N PRO A 283 9.25 24.44 -18.96
CA PRO A 283 10.24 23.43 -19.37
C PRO A 283 11.62 23.64 -18.72
N GLN A 284 12.01 24.89 -18.47
CA GLN A 284 13.29 25.24 -17.84
C GLN A 284 13.29 24.92 -16.34
N GLU A 285 12.19 25.24 -15.64
CA GLU A 285 11.98 24.88 -14.23
C GLU A 285 11.95 23.37 -14.04
N PHE A 286 11.31 22.64 -14.97
CA PHE A 286 11.33 21.18 -14.97
C PHE A 286 12.75 20.64 -15.21
N ALA A 287 13.52 21.21 -16.13
CA ALA A 287 14.91 20.83 -16.35
C ALA A 287 15.79 21.06 -15.11
N ALA A 288 15.57 22.15 -14.37
CA ALA A 288 16.29 22.46 -13.13
C ALA A 288 16.04 21.45 -12.00
N LEU A 289 14.91 20.74 -12.02
CA LEU A 289 14.59 19.69 -11.05
C LEU A 289 15.45 18.43 -11.24
N ARG A 290 15.93 18.17 -12.46
CA ARG A 290 16.66 16.95 -12.84
C ARG A 290 17.86 16.63 -11.92
N PRO A 291 18.84 17.53 -11.69
CA PRO A 291 19.97 17.23 -10.82
C PRO A 291 19.56 16.99 -9.35
N LEU A 292 18.57 17.74 -8.85
CA LEU A 292 18.07 17.60 -7.48
C LEU A 292 17.42 16.23 -7.25
N LEU A 293 16.56 15.83 -8.18
CA LEU A 293 15.91 14.53 -8.12
C LEU A 293 16.91 13.39 -8.34
N ALA A 294 17.91 13.57 -9.22
CA ALA A 294 18.97 12.59 -9.44
C ALA A 294 19.78 12.32 -8.15
N ASP A 295 20.24 13.36 -7.47
CA ASP A 295 21.01 13.22 -6.21
C ASP A 295 20.17 12.51 -5.14
N TYR A 296 18.91 12.93 -4.99
CA TYR A 296 17.97 12.29 -4.06
C TYR A 296 17.76 10.81 -4.34
N LEU A 297 17.48 10.45 -5.60
CA LEU A 297 17.26 9.06 -6.02
C LEU A 297 18.54 8.21 -5.90
N SER A 298 19.70 8.79 -6.20
CA SER A 298 21.00 8.12 -6.04
C SER A 298 21.27 7.75 -4.59
N THR A 299 20.78 8.55 -3.64
CA THR A 299 20.90 8.30 -2.21
C THR A 299 19.88 7.27 -1.73
N VAL A 300 18.60 7.39 -2.14
CA VAL A 300 17.53 6.44 -1.75
C VAL A 300 17.81 5.03 -2.28
N PHE A 301 18.27 4.92 -3.52
CA PHE A 301 18.49 3.64 -4.21
C PHE A 301 19.98 3.29 -4.35
N ALA A 302 20.82 3.83 -3.45
CA ALA A 302 22.23 3.49 -3.40
C ALA A 302 22.42 1.98 -3.25
N ARG A 303 23.21 1.37 -4.14
CA ARG A 303 23.58 -0.04 -4.05
C ARG A 303 24.70 -0.21 -3.02
N SER A 304 24.54 -1.19 -2.12
CA SER A 304 25.55 -1.59 -1.14
C SER A 304 25.64 -3.11 -1.14
N ASN A 305 26.87 -3.63 -1.17
CA ASN A 305 27.12 -5.08 -1.18
C ASN A 305 26.61 -5.80 0.07
N PHE A 306 26.29 -5.07 1.14
CA PHE A 306 25.86 -5.61 2.43
C PHE A 306 24.37 -5.43 2.70
N GLU A 307 23.64 -4.72 1.83
CA GLU A 307 22.22 -4.41 2.03
C GLU A 307 21.36 -4.91 0.87
N THR A 308 20.04 -4.91 1.08
CA THR A 308 19.11 -5.28 0.01
C THR A 308 19.07 -4.19 -1.05
N GLU A 309 19.36 -4.56 -2.29
CA GLU A 309 19.24 -3.64 -3.42
C GLU A 309 17.77 -3.36 -3.76
N PHE A 310 17.38 -2.10 -3.67
CA PHE A 310 16.10 -1.62 -4.20
C PHE A 310 16.32 -0.96 -5.56
N SER A 311 15.31 -1.05 -6.42
CA SER A 311 15.24 -0.27 -7.65
C SER A 311 13.82 0.23 -7.84
N PRO A 312 13.63 1.50 -8.23
CA PRO A 312 12.31 2.02 -8.46
C PRO A 312 11.71 1.36 -9.70
N ARG A 313 10.42 0.99 -9.60
CA ARG A 313 9.61 0.48 -10.71
C ARG A 313 9.24 1.60 -11.69
N GLY A 314 9.17 2.84 -11.22
CA GLY A 314 8.94 4.02 -12.04
C GLY A 314 8.95 5.29 -11.21
N ILE A 315 9.05 6.42 -11.90
CA ILE A 315 9.09 7.77 -11.34
C ILE A 315 8.02 8.60 -12.05
N TYR A 316 7.11 9.17 -11.27
CA TYR A 316 5.92 9.85 -11.77
C TYR A 316 5.72 11.18 -11.07
N PHE A 317 5.27 12.18 -11.82
CA PHE A 317 5.03 13.53 -11.32
C PHE A 317 3.54 13.74 -11.17
N ALA A 318 3.14 14.29 -10.02
CA ALA A 318 1.74 14.45 -9.67
C ALA A 318 1.50 15.71 -8.86
N SER A 319 0.26 16.20 -8.92
CA SER A 319 -0.23 17.29 -8.08
C SER A 319 -1.60 16.94 -7.50
N GLY A 320 -1.75 17.17 -6.20
CA GLY A 320 -2.97 16.84 -5.46
C GLY A 320 -3.74 18.06 -4.98
N THR A 321 -3.64 19.23 -5.62
CA THR A 321 -4.09 20.52 -5.01
C THR A 321 -5.47 20.49 -4.34
N GLN A 322 -5.54 21.16 -3.18
CA GLN A 322 -6.74 21.78 -2.60
C GLN A 322 -6.46 23.29 -2.62
N GLU A 323 -7.39 24.09 -3.15
CA GLU A 323 -7.37 25.52 -2.86
C GLU A 323 -7.55 25.75 -1.36
N GLY A 324 -6.79 26.73 -0.83
CA GLY A 324 -6.82 27.14 0.56
C GLY A 324 -5.68 26.56 1.40
N MET A 325 -4.46 27.08 1.23
CA MET A 325 -3.41 26.92 2.24
C MET A 325 -3.79 27.73 3.50
N PRO A 326 -3.41 27.29 4.71
CA PRO A 326 -3.46 28.10 5.94
C PRO A 326 -2.69 29.43 5.83
N PHE A 327 -1.77 29.53 4.87
CA PHE A 327 -0.98 30.73 4.58
C PHE A 327 -1.86 31.93 4.19
N ASP A 328 -2.95 31.72 3.45
CA ASP A 328 -3.85 32.81 3.05
C ASP A 328 -4.64 33.37 4.25
N ARG A 329 -4.94 32.52 5.25
CA ARG A 329 -5.54 32.97 6.52
C ARG A 329 -4.55 33.73 7.38
N VAL A 330 -3.31 33.25 7.48
CA VAL A 330 -2.27 33.92 8.27
C VAL A 330 -1.87 35.25 7.62
N MET A 331 -1.76 35.33 6.29
CA MET A 331 -1.47 36.58 5.59
C MET A 331 -2.64 37.58 5.65
N GLY A 332 -3.89 37.09 5.57
CA GLY A 332 -5.08 37.93 5.81
C GLY A 332 -5.17 38.46 7.25
N GLU A 333 -4.82 37.64 8.24
CA GLU A 333 -4.77 38.07 9.65
C GLU A 333 -3.60 39.01 9.94
N LEU A 334 -2.45 38.80 9.30
CA LEU A 334 -1.25 39.64 9.45
C LEU A 334 -1.47 41.03 8.81
N ASN A 335 -2.05 41.11 7.62
CA ASN A 335 -2.41 42.40 7.01
C ASN A 335 -3.42 43.17 7.87
N ARG A 336 -4.40 42.47 8.45
CA ARG A 336 -5.37 43.06 9.37
C ARG A 336 -4.75 43.49 10.71
N ALA A 337 -3.75 42.77 11.20
CA ALA A 337 -3.02 43.10 12.43
C ALA A 337 -2.03 44.26 12.24
N LEU A 338 -1.52 44.48 11.02
CA LEU A 338 -0.53 45.50 10.69
C LEU A 338 -1.13 46.78 10.08
N SER A 339 -2.46 46.84 9.83
CA SER A 339 -3.18 48.02 9.30
C SER A 339 -2.46 48.71 8.13
N LEU A 340 -1.94 47.93 7.19
CA LEU A 340 -1.23 48.48 6.04
C LEU A 340 -2.21 49.21 5.10
N PRO A 341 -1.84 50.36 4.51
CA PRO A 341 -2.74 51.13 3.65
C PRO A 341 -3.11 50.36 2.39
N GLU A 342 -4.41 50.23 2.13
CA GLU A 342 -4.97 49.76 0.86
C GLU A 342 -4.67 50.78 -0.24
N GLY A 343 -3.62 50.50 -1.02
CA GLY A 343 -3.23 51.30 -2.17
C GLY A 343 -3.24 50.48 -3.45
N GLY A 344 -4.34 50.60 -4.21
CA GLY A 344 -4.44 50.49 -5.68
C GLY A 344 -3.93 49.22 -6.38
N GLU A 345 -4.84 48.53 -7.08
CA GLU A 345 -4.63 47.35 -7.95
C GLU A 345 -4.58 45.95 -7.26
N ALA A 346 -5.33 45.77 -6.17
CA ALA A 346 -5.63 44.46 -5.61
C ALA A 346 -7.15 44.25 -5.41
N ASP A 347 -7.93 44.51 -6.47
CA ASP A 347 -9.34 44.10 -6.53
C ASP A 347 -9.42 42.55 -6.62
N ASN A 348 -9.41 41.87 -5.46
CA ASN A 348 -10.11 40.59 -5.19
C ASN A 348 -9.70 39.87 -3.89
N TRP A 349 -8.94 40.47 -2.96
CA TRP A 349 -8.60 39.78 -1.71
C TRP A 349 -9.60 39.99 -0.56
N ASP A 350 -10.42 41.04 -0.63
CA ASP A 350 -11.25 41.50 0.50
C ASP A 350 -12.73 41.05 0.43
N SER A 351 -13.09 40.27 -0.59
CA SER A 351 -14.47 39.79 -0.81
C SER A 351 -14.73 38.36 -0.31
N VAL A 352 -13.89 37.81 0.58
CA VAL A 352 -14.19 36.54 1.26
C VAL A 352 -15.17 36.80 2.41
N SER A 353 -16.42 37.02 2.05
CA SER A 353 -17.54 36.99 3.00
C SER A 353 -17.67 35.59 3.61
N LYS A 354 -17.96 35.52 4.92
CA LYS A 354 -18.17 34.24 5.65
C LYS A 354 -19.32 33.39 5.10
N GLU A 355 -20.16 33.95 4.22
CA GLU A 355 -21.41 33.35 3.73
C GLU A 355 -21.51 33.28 2.19
N ALA A 356 -20.50 33.70 1.41
CA ALA A 356 -20.47 33.42 -0.02
C ALA A 356 -19.99 31.98 -0.29
N PRO A 357 -20.59 31.26 -1.24
CA PRO A 357 -19.99 30.03 -1.73
C PRO A 357 -18.65 30.41 -2.36
N ILE A 358 -17.56 29.90 -1.77
CA ILE A 358 -16.22 29.89 -2.37
C ILE A 358 -16.41 29.59 -3.87
N PRO A 359 -15.93 30.44 -4.80
CA PRO A 359 -15.90 30.08 -6.21
C PRO A 359 -15.27 28.69 -6.30
N GLY A 360 -16.06 27.72 -6.73
CA GLY A 360 -15.71 26.32 -6.61
C GLY A 360 -14.65 25.92 -7.63
N ALA A 361 -13.42 26.43 -7.51
CA ALA A 361 -12.27 25.73 -8.02
C ALA A 361 -11.99 24.57 -7.05
N LYS A 362 -12.83 23.53 -7.17
CA LYS A 362 -12.57 22.21 -6.63
C LYS A 362 -11.12 21.89 -6.96
N GLY A 363 -10.28 21.73 -5.93
CA GLY A 363 -8.86 21.44 -6.08
C GLY A 363 -8.64 20.41 -7.19
N GLN A 364 -7.95 20.84 -8.25
CA GLN A 364 -7.76 20.02 -9.44
C GLN A 364 -6.53 19.14 -9.20
N SER A 365 -6.74 17.83 -9.18
CA SER A 365 -5.63 16.89 -9.20
C SER A 365 -5.13 16.69 -10.62
N PHE A 366 -3.81 16.51 -10.72
CA PHE A 366 -3.11 16.22 -11.95
C PHE A 366 -2.28 14.96 -11.77
N PHE A 367 -2.45 14.04 -12.70
CA PHE A 367 -1.60 12.87 -12.92
C PHE A 367 -1.57 11.84 -11.78
N ILE A 368 -2.61 11.79 -10.95
CA ILE A 368 -2.70 10.81 -9.83
C ILE A 368 -3.53 9.59 -10.21
N LYS A 369 -4.69 9.79 -10.84
CA LYS A 369 -5.71 8.75 -10.96
C LYS A 369 -5.27 7.55 -11.80
N ASN A 370 -4.91 7.78 -13.07
CA ASN A 370 -4.48 6.67 -13.93
C ASN A 370 -3.13 6.09 -13.50
N LEU A 371 -2.29 6.88 -12.82
CA LEU A 371 -1.07 6.36 -12.20
C LEU A 371 -1.40 5.28 -11.16
N LEU A 372 -2.34 5.55 -10.25
CA LEU A 372 -2.75 4.57 -9.25
C LEU A 372 -3.49 3.39 -9.90
N GLN A 373 -4.53 3.63 -10.70
CA GLN A 373 -5.39 2.58 -11.25
C GLN A 373 -4.74 1.72 -12.33
N ASN A 374 -4.06 2.36 -13.30
CA ASN A 374 -3.64 1.68 -14.53
C ASN A 374 -2.18 1.20 -14.48
N VAL A 375 -1.37 1.72 -13.56
CA VAL A 375 0.03 1.29 -13.37
C VAL A 375 0.18 0.57 -12.05
N ILE A 376 0.04 1.29 -10.94
CA ILE A 376 0.40 0.75 -9.62
C ILE A 376 -0.47 -0.44 -9.26
N PHE A 377 -1.80 -0.35 -9.40
CA PHE A 377 -2.71 -1.41 -8.98
C PHE A 377 -2.70 -2.62 -9.92
N GLN A 378 -2.52 -2.42 -11.23
CA GLN A 378 -2.42 -3.52 -12.21
C GLN A 378 -1.17 -4.37 -12.00
N GLU A 379 -0.12 -3.78 -11.43
CA GLU A 379 1.17 -4.43 -11.19
C GLU A 379 1.26 -5.14 -9.83
N ALA A 380 0.12 -5.37 -9.16
CA ALA A 380 0.04 -6.06 -7.88
C ALA A 380 0.73 -7.43 -7.83
N GLY A 381 0.80 -8.12 -8.98
CA GLY A 381 1.43 -9.44 -9.13
C GLY A 381 2.96 -9.43 -9.15
N ILE A 382 3.59 -8.27 -9.26
CA ILE A 382 5.06 -8.14 -9.29
C ILE A 382 5.67 -8.40 -7.90
N ALA A 383 4.94 -8.11 -6.83
CA ALA A 383 5.42 -8.36 -5.47
C ALA A 383 5.58 -9.86 -5.20
N GLY A 384 6.73 -10.21 -4.63
CA GLY A 384 7.03 -11.58 -4.24
C GLY A 384 6.15 -12.07 -3.09
N GLU A 385 6.08 -13.38 -2.96
CA GLU A 385 5.41 -14.06 -1.84
C GLU A 385 6.44 -14.44 -0.76
N ASN A 386 5.97 -14.59 0.48
CA ASN A 386 6.79 -15.04 1.59
C ASN A 386 7.13 -16.53 1.40
N ARG A 387 8.37 -16.79 0.95
CA ARG A 387 8.89 -18.13 0.65
C ARG A 387 8.79 -19.10 1.84
N TRP A 388 8.99 -18.63 3.06
CA TRP A 388 8.95 -19.50 4.25
C TRP A 388 7.53 -19.95 4.56
N TRP A 389 6.53 -19.08 4.36
CA TRP A 389 5.13 -19.44 4.48
C TRP A 389 4.72 -20.49 3.44
N GLU A 390 5.14 -20.32 2.18
CA GLU A 390 4.89 -21.31 1.13
C GLU A 390 5.48 -22.67 1.47
N LEU A 391 6.74 -22.73 1.88
CA LEU A 391 7.42 -23.97 2.23
C LEU A 391 6.72 -24.69 3.39
N ARG A 392 6.38 -23.95 4.45
CA ARG A 392 5.64 -24.50 5.59
C ARG A 392 4.27 -25.03 5.18
N ASN A 393 3.52 -24.29 4.37
CA ASN A 393 2.20 -24.72 3.93
C ASN A 393 2.27 -25.94 3.00
N ARG A 394 3.25 -25.98 2.08
CA ARG A 394 3.54 -27.16 1.26
C ARG A 394 3.86 -28.35 2.17
N ALA A 395 4.72 -28.20 3.17
CA ALA A 395 5.05 -29.28 4.10
C ALA A 395 3.82 -29.82 4.84
N VAL A 396 2.90 -28.96 5.28
CA VAL A 396 1.63 -29.37 5.89
C VAL A 396 0.77 -30.15 4.90
N ILE A 397 0.62 -29.66 3.67
CA ILE A 397 -0.14 -30.34 2.62
C ILE A 397 0.47 -31.72 2.31
N TRP A 398 1.79 -31.80 2.14
CA TRP A 398 2.52 -33.04 1.92
C TRP A 398 2.38 -34.01 3.08
N SER A 399 2.39 -33.52 4.33
CA SER A 399 2.14 -34.37 5.50
C SER A 399 0.72 -34.96 5.50
N GLY A 400 -0.27 -34.18 5.02
CA GLY A 400 -1.65 -34.65 4.83
C GLY A 400 -1.75 -35.72 3.73
N TYR A 401 -1.08 -35.52 2.60
CA TYR A 401 -1.00 -36.55 1.55
C TYR A 401 -0.30 -37.82 2.03
N ALA A 402 0.79 -37.70 2.79
CA ALA A 402 1.48 -38.85 3.37
C ALA A 402 0.58 -39.61 4.36
N ALA A 403 -0.17 -38.90 5.23
CA ALA A 403 -1.12 -39.51 6.15
C ALA A 403 -2.27 -40.23 5.41
N LEU A 404 -2.81 -39.62 4.35
CA LEU A 404 -3.85 -40.22 3.53
C LEU A 404 -3.36 -41.48 2.81
N LEU A 405 -2.14 -41.45 2.27
CA LEU A 405 -1.50 -42.58 1.61
C LEU A 405 -1.24 -43.73 2.60
N ALA A 406 -0.79 -43.41 3.81
CA ALA A 406 -0.61 -44.40 4.88
C ALA A 406 -1.94 -45.05 5.28
N LEU A 407 -3.01 -44.26 5.44
CA LEU A 407 -4.34 -44.78 5.74
C LEU A 407 -4.87 -45.69 4.63
N LEU A 408 -4.66 -45.31 3.37
CA LEU A 408 -5.07 -46.09 2.20
C LEU A 408 -4.28 -47.41 2.11
N ALA A 409 -2.99 -47.40 2.43
CA ALA A 409 -2.17 -48.61 2.52
C ALA A 409 -2.64 -49.54 3.65
N ILE A 410 -3.00 -48.99 4.82
CA ILE A 410 -3.53 -49.78 5.95
C ILE A 410 -4.87 -50.42 5.56
N LEU A 411 -5.80 -49.65 4.98
CA LEU A 411 -7.09 -50.16 4.54
C LEU A 411 -6.93 -51.21 3.43
N GLY A 412 -6.03 -51.00 2.48
CA GLY A 412 -5.69 -51.97 1.44
C GLY A 412 -5.12 -53.27 2.02
N GLY A 413 -4.22 -53.18 3.01
CA GLY A 413 -3.69 -54.35 3.70
C GLY A 413 -4.74 -55.13 4.50
N LEU A 414 -5.64 -54.42 5.21
CA LEU A 414 -6.77 -55.03 5.92
C LEU A 414 -7.75 -55.70 4.94
N TRP A 415 -7.99 -55.11 3.78
CA TRP A 415 -8.83 -55.70 2.75
C TRP A 415 -8.22 -56.97 2.15
N LEU A 416 -6.91 -56.96 1.83
CA LEU A 416 -6.19 -58.12 1.30
C LEU A 416 -6.17 -59.30 2.29
N THR A 417 -5.91 -59.03 3.58
CA THR A 417 -5.92 -60.06 4.63
C THR A 417 -7.31 -60.66 4.84
N SER A 418 -8.36 -59.84 4.81
CA SER A 418 -9.75 -60.29 4.86
C SER A 418 -10.12 -61.14 3.64
N TYR A 419 -9.70 -60.73 2.45
CA TYR A 419 -9.94 -61.45 1.20
C TYR A 419 -9.25 -62.82 1.19
N ALA A 420 -7.97 -62.88 1.58
CA ALA A 420 -7.22 -64.13 1.70
C ALA A 420 -7.86 -65.10 2.73
N LYS A 421 -8.33 -64.57 3.87
CA LYS A 421 -9.04 -65.36 4.89
C LYS A 421 -10.35 -65.94 4.36
N LYS A 422 -11.12 -65.16 3.59
CA LYS A 422 -12.37 -65.62 2.95
C LYS A 422 -12.14 -66.71 1.89
N GLN A 423 -11.09 -66.60 1.07
CA GLN A 423 -10.74 -67.66 0.12
C GLN A 423 -10.30 -68.96 0.82
N GLY A 424 -9.53 -68.87 1.92
CA GLY A 424 -9.14 -70.04 2.70
C GLY A 424 -10.31 -70.75 3.39
N LEU A 425 -11.35 -70.02 3.80
CA LEU A 425 -12.59 -70.58 4.35
C LEU A 425 -13.44 -71.28 3.28
N SER A 426 -13.53 -70.71 2.06
CA SER A 426 -14.28 -71.33 0.95
C SER A 426 -13.63 -72.62 0.44
N GLY A 427 -12.29 -72.75 0.54
CA GLY A 427 -11.58 -73.99 0.23
C GLY A 427 -11.79 -75.11 1.25
N ARG A 428 -12.14 -74.78 2.50
CA ARG A 428 -12.43 -75.76 3.58
C ARG A 428 -13.87 -76.23 3.59
N GLY A 429 -14.84 -75.37 3.26
CA GLY A 429 -16.26 -75.73 3.17
C GLY A 429 -16.62 -76.67 2.00
N GLY A 430 -15.72 -76.85 1.02
CA GLY A 430 -15.90 -77.83 -0.06
C GLY A 430 -15.60 -79.28 0.31
N CYS A 431 -14.96 -79.53 1.47
CA CYS A 431 -14.62 -80.89 1.92
C CYS A 431 -15.60 -81.50 2.93
N GLU A 432 -16.51 -80.72 3.52
CA GLU A 432 -17.48 -81.22 4.53
C GLU A 432 -18.88 -81.53 3.96
N GLY A 433 -19.14 -81.29 2.68
CA GLY A 433 -20.45 -81.54 2.05
C GLY A 433 -20.69 -82.94 1.47
N ALA A 434 -19.73 -83.86 1.55
CA ALA A 434 -19.79 -85.16 0.85
C ALA A 434 -20.15 -86.38 1.73
N ALA A 435 -20.46 -86.21 3.01
CA ALA A 435 -20.69 -87.33 3.94
C ALA A 435 -22.06 -87.26 4.63
N ALA A 436 -23.14 -87.52 3.88
CA ALA A 436 -24.43 -87.90 4.45
C ALA A 436 -25.20 -88.80 3.48
N GLY A 437 -24.94 -90.12 3.54
CA GLY A 437 -25.76 -91.19 2.96
C GLY A 437 -26.40 -92.03 4.08
N PRO A 438 -27.61 -92.59 3.90
CA PRO A 438 -28.47 -93.06 5.00
C PRO A 438 -28.07 -94.45 5.52
N ALA A 439 -28.41 -94.70 6.79
CA ALA A 439 -28.14 -95.95 7.52
C ALA A 439 -29.14 -97.06 7.16
N GLU A 440 -28.64 -98.22 6.73
CA GLU A 440 -29.37 -99.49 6.66
C GLU A 440 -29.14 -100.34 7.93
N GLN A 441 -30.20 -101.00 8.38
CA GLN A 441 -30.29 -101.85 9.57
C GLN A 441 -29.69 -103.24 9.30
N GLY A 442 -28.81 -103.72 10.18
CA GLY A 442 -28.27 -105.08 10.16
C GLY A 442 -29.13 -106.06 10.95
N VAL A 443 -29.56 -107.14 10.29
CA VAL A 443 -30.19 -108.34 10.86
C VAL A 443 -29.11 -109.37 11.22
N THR A 444 -29.30 -110.05 12.36
CA THR A 444 -28.43 -111.03 13.00
C THR A 444 -28.33 -112.37 12.24
N GLU A 445 -27.09 -112.89 12.18
CA GLU A 445 -26.62 -114.23 11.77
C GLU A 445 -26.90 -115.31 12.87
N PRO A 446 -26.50 -116.59 12.73
CA PRO A 446 -26.87 -117.63 11.73
C PRO A 446 -27.41 -118.91 12.45
N ASP A 447 -27.79 -119.95 11.70
CA ASP A 447 -27.65 -121.33 12.21
C ASP A 447 -27.47 -122.35 11.06
N PRO A 448 -26.60 -123.38 11.19
CA PRO A 448 -26.40 -124.40 10.16
C PRO A 448 -27.03 -125.75 10.53
N ALA A 449 -27.85 -126.28 9.62
CA ALA A 449 -27.91 -127.69 9.16
C ALA A 449 -29.21 -127.93 8.37
#